data_AF-A0A830BU75-F1
#
_entry.id   AF-A0A830BU75-F1
#
_cell.length_a   1.000
_cell.length_b   1.000
_cell.length_c   1.000
_cell.angle_alpha   90.00
_cell.angle_beta   90.00
_cell.angle_gamma   90.00
#
_symmetry.space_group_name_H-M   'P 1'
#
loop_
_entity.id
_entity.type
_entity.pdbx_description
1 polymer ?
#
loop_
_entity_poly.entity_id
_entity_poly.type
_entity_poly.pdbx_seq_one_letter_code
_entity_poly.pdbx_strand_id
1 'polypeptide(L)'
;MQTLAVSVSYLIYDLVCCLFDKQVKLDNTIHHLVSIVGLVAGLAYQKCGSEMVAALWITEMSSPFLHLRELLKELGYRDTDLNLAADMAFAIIFTFARMVGGPYLCYVTLSAHNPLLIKVTILDSFCLCDDFLFR
;
A
#
# COMPACT_ATOMS: atom_id res chain seq x y z
N MET A 1 9.04 -12.55 11.00
CA MET A 1 7.76 -12.38 11.74
C MET A 1 7.69 -11.08 12.53
N GLN A 2 8.77 -10.62 13.17
CA GLN A 2 8.78 -9.31 13.83
C GLN A 2 8.44 -8.15 12.87
N THR A 3 8.98 -8.15 11.65
CA THR A 3 8.66 -7.13 10.63
C THR A 3 7.17 -7.08 10.31
N LEU A 4 6.54 -8.25 10.14
CA LEU A 4 5.10 -8.33 9.87
C LEU A 4 4.27 -7.79 11.04
N ALA A 5 4.68 -8.07 12.29
CA ALA A 5 4.01 -7.55 13.48
C ALA A 5 4.12 -6.02 13.56
N VAL A 6 5.29 -5.45 13.28
CA VAL A 6 5.49 -4.00 13.20
C VAL A 6 4.62 -3.39 12.09
N SER A 7 4.55 -4.01 10.92
CA SER A 7 3.68 -3.56 9.82
C SER A 7 2.19 -3.60 10.18
N VAL A 8 1.73 -4.62 10.91
CA VAL A 8 0.35 -4.70 11.42
C VAL A 8 0.06 -3.56 12.38
N SER A 9 0.97 -3.29 13.34
CA SER A 9 0.81 -2.19 14.29
C SER A 9 0.75 -0.83 13.59
N TYR A 10 1.56 -0.63 12.55
CA TYR A 10 1.54 0.57 11.73
C TYR A 10 0.20 0.74 11.00
N LEU A 11 -0.34 -0.31 10.35
CA LEU A 11 -1.63 -0.24 9.67
C LEU A 11 -2.81 0.00 10.62
N ILE A 12 -2.76 -0.53 11.85
CA ILE A 12 -3.77 -0.24 12.88
C ILE A 12 -3.70 1.24 13.28
N TYR A 13 -2.49 1.78 13.46
CA TYR A 13 -2.30 3.19 13.77
C TYR A 13 -2.84 4.08 12.63
N ASP A 14 -2.51 3.75 11.38
CA ASP A 14 -2.94 4.49 10.20
C ASP A 14 -4.48 4.48 10.04
N LEU A 15 -5.12 3.32 10.24
CA LEU A 15 -6.58 3.21 10.27
C LEU A 15 -7.22 4.12 11.33
N VAL A 16 -6.64 4.16 12.53
CA VAL A 16 -7.11 5.03 13.61
C VAL A 16 -6.98 6.51 13.23
N CYS A 17 -5.85 6.90 12.62
CA CYS A 17 -5.66 8.26 12.11
C CYS A 17 -6.69 8.63 11.03
N CYS A 18 -6.96 7.74 10.07
CA CYS A 18 -7.97 7.96 9.03
C CYS A 18 -9.39 8.12 9.59
N LEU A 19 -9.73 7.44 10.70
CA LEU A 19 -11.04 7.54 11.36
C LEU A 19 -11.27 8.90 12.03
N PHE A 20 -10.20 9.61 12.41
CA PHE A 20 -10.28 10.94 13.03
C PHE A 20 -10.31 12.09 12.00
N ASP A 21 -10.02 11.82 10.72
CA ASP A 21 -10.08 12.83 9.69
C ASP A 21 -11.53 13.08 9.23
N LYS A 22 -11.84 14.32 8.83
CA LYS A 22 -13.22 14.76 8.52
C LYS A 22 -13.79 14.19 7.21
N GLN A 23 -12.96 13.55 6.39
CA GLN A 23 -13.37 12.92 5.13
C GLN A 23 -13.02 11.43 5.12
N VAL A 24 -13.81 10.64 5.84
CA VAL A 24 -13.67 9.19 5.84
C VAL A 24 -14.10 8.64 4.48
N LYS A 25 -13.13 8.30 3.64
CA LYS A 25 -13.34 7.53 2.42
C LYS A 25 -13.54 6.06 2.81
N LEU A 26 -14.76 5.56 2.62
CA LEU A 26 -15.13 4.18 3.00
C LEU A 26 -14.27 3.14 2.28
N ASP A 27 -13.83 3.42 1.05
CA ASP A 27 -12.89 2.60 0.29
C ASP A 27 -11.59 2.38 1.07
N ASN A 28 -10.95 3.45 1.53
CA ASN A 28 -9.71 3.38 2.29
C ASN A 28 -9.88 2.65 3.64
N THR A 29 -10.99 2.89 4.35
CA THR A 29 -11.26 2.20 5.62
C THR A 29 -11.43 0.69 5.44
N ILE A 30 -12.18 0.26 4.41
CA ILE A 30 -12.36 -1.17 4.10
C ILE A 30 -11.02 -1.79 3.72
N HIS A 31 -10.23 -1.10 2.89
CA HIS A 31 -8.90 -1.54 2.48
C HIS A 31 -7.95 -1.80 3.65
N HIS A 32 -7.82 -0.83 4.56
CA HIS A 32 -6.99 -1.00 5.74
C HIS A 32 -7.49 -2.14 6.62
N LEU A 33 -8.81 -2.32 6.76
CA LEU A 33 -9.39 -3.39 7.57
C LEU A 33 -9.11 -4.78 6.97
N VAL A 34 -9.29 -4.93 5.66
CA VAL A 34 -8.96 -6.17 4.93
C VAL A 34 -7.45 -6.46 4.98
N SER A 35 -6.62 -5.42 4.90
CA SER A 35 -5.16 -5.53 5.00
C SER A 35 -4.70 -5.96 6.39
N ILE A 36 -5.27 -5.39 7.45
CA ILE A 36 -4.97 -5.78 8.85
C ILE A 36 -5.38 -7.23 9.09
N VAL A 37 -6.59 -7.62 8.71
CA VAL A 37 -7.09 -9.00 8.90
C VAL A 37 -6.23 -9.98 8.12
N GLY A 38 -5.84 -9.65 6.88
CA GLY A 38 -4.93 -10.44 6.06
C GLY A 38 -3.58 -10.67 6.70
N LEU A 39 -2.95 -9.60 7.20
CA LEU A 39 -1.64 -9.65 7.83
C LEU A 39 -1.65 -10.39 9.16
N VAL A 40 -2.68 -10.18 9.98
CA VAL A 40 -2.90 -10.94 11.22
C VAL A 40 -3.10 -12.42 10.92
N ALA A 41 -3.86 -12.76 9.87
CA ALA A 41 -4.01 -14.15 9.44
C ALA A 41 -2.66 -14.76 9.00
N GLY A 42 -1.86 -14.06 8.20
CA GLY A 42 -0.52 -14.54 7.83
C GLY A 42 0.43 -14.70 9.03
N LEU A 43 0.31 -13.82 10.02
CA LEU A 43 1.02 -13.94 11.29
C LEU A 43 0.55 -15.17 12.09
N ALA A 44 -0.75 -15.43 12.15
CA ALA A 44 -1.33 -16.57 12.85
C ALA A 44 -0.98 -17.92 12.18
N TYR A 45 -1.04 -17.97 10.84
CA TYR A 45 -0.68 -19.17 10.07
C TYR A 45 0.83 -19.39 9.94
N GLN A 46 1.65 -18.38 10.28
CA GLN A 46 3.12 -18.39 10.17
C GLN A 46 3.63 -18.80 8.77
N LYS A 47 2.87 -18.51 7.73
CA LYS A 47 3.18 -18.84 6.32
C LYS A 47 3.17 -17.58 5.47
N CYS A 48 3.97 -17.57 4.41
CA CYS A 48 4.01 -16.51 3.39
C CYS A 48 4.34 -15.10 3.91
N GLY A 49 4.96 -14.98 5.09
CA GLY A 49 5.28 -13.69 5.69
C GLY A 49 6.20 -12.81 4.82
N SER A 50 7.12 -13.41 4.05
CA SER A 50 7.98 -12.68 3.12
C SER A 50 7.20 -12.12 1.92
N GLU A 51 6.28 -12.89 1.35
CA GLU A 51 5.42 -12.45 0.25
C GLU A 51 4.51 -11.30 0.69
N MET A 52 3.97 -11.39 1.91
CA MET A 52 3.10 -10.35 2.47
C MET A 52 3.85 -9.06 2.81
N VAL A 53 5.07 -9.16 3.37
CA VAL A 53 5.91 -7.97 3.59
C VAL A 53 6.36 -7.37 2.25
N ALA A 54 6.68 -8.20 1.25
CA ALA A 54 7.04 -7.71 -0.09
C ALA A 54 5.85 -7.02 -0.76
N ALA A 55 4.65 -7.57 -0.67
CA ALA A 55 3.43 -6.96 -1.18
C ALA A 55 3.16 -5.61 -0.51
N LEU A 56 3.22 -5.55 0.82
CA LEU A 56 3.11 -4.29 1.58
C LEU A 56 4.17 -3.27 1.18
N TRP A 57 5.41 -3.72 0.99
CA TRP A 57 6.49 -2.82 0.63
C TRP A 57 6.26 -2.23 -0.76
N ILE A 58 5.85 -3.03 -1.73
CA ILE A 58 5.54 -2.56 -3.08
C ILE A 58 4.33 -1.63 -3.09
N THR A 59 3.33 -1.89 -2.24
CA THR A 59 2.16 -1.02 -2.16
C THR A 59 2.51 0.30 -1.48
N GLU A 60 3.25 0.28 -0.38
CA GLU A 60 3.55 1.49 0.39
C GLU A 60 4.76 2.29 -0.11
N MET A 61 5.63 1.74 -0.97
CA MET A 61 6.83 2.45 -1.43
C MET A 61 6.51 3.77 -2.14
N SER A 62 5.35 3.85 -2.82
CA SER A 62 4.92 5.08 -3.51
C SER A 62 4.35 6.15 -2.58
N SER A 63 3.83 5.77 -1.40
CA SER A 63 3.11 6.67 -0.48
C SER A 63 4.00 7.80 0.08
N PRO A 64 5.27 7.57 0.50
CA PRO A 64 6.18 8.64 0.94
C PRO A 64 6.44 9.70 -0.13
N PHE A 65 6.52 9.30 -1.40
CA PHE A 65 6.76 10.23 -2.51
C PHE A 65 5.51 11.05 -2.84
N LEU A 66 4.31 10.49 -2.65
CA LEU A 66 3.05 11.23 -2.74
C LEU A 66 3.00 12.35 -1.69
N HIS A 67 3.27 12.01 -0.42
CA HIS A 67 3.27 13.00 0.66
C HIS A 67 4.38 14.04 0.51
N LEU A 68 5.57 13.63 0.03
CA LEU A 68 6.66 14.57 -0.25
C LEU A 68 6.26 15.60 -1.31
N ARG A 69 5.56 15.17 -2.37
CA ARG A 69 5.01 16.05 -3.41
C ARG A 69 3.99 17.03 -2.84
N GLU A 70 3.07 16.58 -2.00
CA GLU A 70 2.08 17.44 -1.36
C GLU A 70 2.74 18.48 -0.44
N LEU A 71 3.73 18.06 0.36
CA LEU A 71 4.54 18.95 1.20
C LEU A 71 5.29 20.00 0.37
N LEU A 72 5.90 19.62 -0.74
CA LEU A 72 6.60 20.54 -1.64
C LEU A 72 5.64 21.58 -2.25
N LYS A 73 4.42 21.15 -2.61
CA LYS A 73 3.37 22.04 -3.11
C LYS A 73 2.87 23.01 -2.03
N GLU A 74 2.76 22.56 -0.78
CA GLU A 74 2.31 23.37 0.36
C GLU A 74 3.39 24.37 0.83
N LEU A 75 4.67 24.00 0.72
CA LEU A 75 5.82 24.87 0.98
C LEU A 75 6.05 25.95 -0.11
N GLY A 76 5.21 26.00 -1.15
CA GLY A 76 5.27 27.01 -2.21
C GLY A 76 6.22 26.70 -3.37
N TYR A 77 6.84 25.52 -3.40
CA TYR A 77 7.72 25.06 -4.49
C TYR A 77 6.93 24.46 -5.67
N ARG A 78 5.84 25.11 -6.07
CA ARG A 78 4.89 24.55 -7.05
C ARG A 78 5.46 24.45 -8.47
N ASP A 79 6.33 25.39 -8.85
CA ASP A 79 6.89 25.52 -10.21
C ASP A 79 8.43 25.48 -10.22
N THR A 80 9.02 24.56 -9.44
CA THR A 80 10.48 24.36 -9.38
C THR A 80 10.86 22.98 -9.86
N ASP A 81 12.09 22.84 -10.39
CA ASP A 81 12.64 21.57 -10.86
C ASP A 81 12.59 20.46 -9.80
N LEU A 82 12.59 20.83 -8.51
CA LEU A 82 12.38 19.92 -7.38
C LEU A 82 11.00 19.25 -7.36
N ASN A 83 9.93 19.99 -7.63
CA ASN A 83 8.58 19.43 -7.71
C ASN A 83 8.43 18.56 -8.95
N LEU A 84 9.03 18.95 -10.08
CA LEU A 84 9.08 18.11 -11.28
C LEU A 84 9.85 16.80 -11.04
N ALA A 85 10.99 16.85 -10.35
CA ALA A 85 11.76 15.68 -9.98
C ALA A 85 10.98 14.74 -9.03
N ALA A 86 10.26 15.30 -8.05
CA ALA A 86 9.39 14.54 -7.16
C ALA A 86 8.22 13.89 -7.92
N ASP A 87 7.59 14.60 -8.85
CA ASP A 87 6.52 14.07 -9.71
C ASP A 87 7.03 12.95 -10.61
N MET A 88 8.20 13.12 -11.22
CA MET A 88 8.84 12.07 -12.03
C MET A 88 9.24 10.85 -11.18
N ALA A 89 9.81 11.06 -9.98
CA ALA A 89 10.19 9.97 -9.09
C ALA A 89 8.95 9.19 -8.62
N PHE A 90 7.88 9.89 -8.24
CA PHE A 90 6.60 9.27 -7.92
C PHE A 90 6.07 8.46 -9.10
N ALA A 91 6.02 9.03 -10.31
CA ALA A 91 5.51 8.34 -11.49
C ALA A 91 6.32 7.07 -11.80
N ILE A 92 7.65 7.15 -11.78
CA ILE A 92 8.54 6.01 -12.04
C ILE A 92 8.33 4.92 -10.99
N ILE A 93 8.42 5.27 -9.71
CA ILE A 93 8.28 4.32 -8.61
C ILE A 93 6.89 3.69 -8.62
N PHE A 94 5.86 4.51 -8.82
CA PHE A 94 4.48 4.04 -8.91
C PHE A 94 4.31 3.07 -10.07
N THR A 95 4.78 3.40 -11.28
CA THR A 95 4.65 2.50 -12.44
C THR A 95 5.41 1.19 -12.24
N PHE A 96 6.68 1.22 -11.82
CA PHE A 96 7.44 -0.02 -11.65
C PHE A 96 6.94 -0.87 -10.48
N ALA A 97 6.66 -0.26 -9.33
CA ALA A 97 6.17 -0.97 -8.16
C ALA A 97 4.75 -1.51 -8.41
N ARG A 98 3.82 -0.64 -8.83
CA ARG A 98 2.40 -1.01 -8.92
C ARG A 98 2.01 -1.68 -10.23
N MET A 99 2.59 -1.33 -11.38
CA MET A 99 2.20 -1.93 -12.68
C MET A 99 3.02 -3.17 -13.06
N VAL A 100 4.23 -3.34 -12.51
CA VAL A 100 5.08 -4.52 -12.77
C VAL A 100 5.17 -5.41 -11.54
N GLY A 101 5.58 -4.85 -10.40
CA GLY A 101 5.74 -5.61 -9.16
C GLY A 101 4.42 -6.15 -8.60
N GLY A 102 3.37 -5.32 -8.59
CA GLY A 102 2.04 -5.66 -8.08
C GLY A 102 1.40 -6.88 -8.76
N PRO A 103 1.18 -6.87 -10.09
CA PRO A 103 0.57 -7.98 -10.80
C PRO A 103 1.43 -9.25 -10.75
N TYR A 104 2.76 -9.10 -10.77
CA TYR A 104 3.67 -10.24 -10.64
C TYR A 104 3.52 -10.94 -9.30
N LEU A 105 3.52 -10.21 -8.19
CA LEU A 105 3.28 -10.79 -6.87
C LEU A 105 1.87 -11.35 -6.72
N CYS A 106 0.86 -10.66 -7.25
CA CYS A 106 -0.51 -11.16 -7.27
C CYS A 106 -0.60 -12.50 -8.02
N TYR A 107 0.03 -12.59 -9.19
CA TYR A 107 0.09 -13.83 -9.98
C TYR A 107 0.79 -14.97 -9.22
N VAL A 108 1.95 -14.70 -8.62
CA VAL A 108 2.71 -15.70 -7.84
C VAL A 108 1.90 -16.19 -6.63
N THR A 109 1.29 -15.27 -5.87
CA THR A 109 0.49 -15.62 -4.69
C THR A 109 -0.84 -16.32 -5.05
N LEU A 110 -1.47 -15.97 -6.17
CA LEU A 110 -2.67 -16.65 -6.66
C LEU A 110 -2.36 -18.08 -7.15
N SER A 111 -1.22 -18.24 -7.81
CA SER A 111 -0.73 -19.54 -8.33
C SER A 111 -0.24 -20.47 -7.23
N ALA A 112 0.20 -19.93 -6.09
CA ALA A 112 0.57 -20.70 -4.92
C ALA A 112 -0.65 -21.26 -4.15
N HIS A 113 -0.45 -22.39 -3.46
CA HIS A 113 -1.42 -23.00 -2.54
C HIS A 113 -1.47 -22.24 -1.20
N ASN A 114 -1.77 -20.95 -1.27
CA ASN A 114 -1.87 -20.06 -0.12
C ASN A 114 -3.30 -20.02 0.42
N PRO A 115 -3.50 -19.82 1.74
CA PRO A 115 -4.82 -19.66 2.33
C PRO A 115 -5.57 -18.50 1.69
N LEU A 116 -6.89 -18.66 1.51
CA LEU A 116 -7.75 -17.71 0.77
C LEU A 116 -7.65 -16.28 1.30
N LEU A 117 -7.45 -16.10 2.60
CA LEU A 117 -7.27 -14.79 3.25
C LEU A 117 -6.12 -13.98 2.64
N ILE A 118 -4.97 -14.62 2.36
CA ILE A 118 -3.81 -13.93 1.78
C ILE A 118 -4.10 -13.50 0.34
N LYS A 119 -4.84 -14.33 -0.41
CA LYS A 119 -5.24 -14.03 -1.78
C LYS A 119 -6.16 -12.81 -1.85
N VAL A 120 -7.14 -12.75 -0.94
CA VAL A 120 -8.09 -11.62 -0.85
C VAL A 120 -7.37 -10.33 -0.49
N THR A 121 -6.43 -10.35 0.45
CA THR A 121 -5.69 -9.14 0.86
C THR A 121 -4.82 -8.55 -0.25
N ILE A 122 -4.12 -9.39 -1.01
CA ILE A 122 -3.29 -8.91 -2.13
C ILE A 122 -4.16 -8.38 -3.27
N LEU A 123 -5.29 -9.02 -3.55
CA LEU A 123 -6.23 -8.57 -4.57
C LEU A 123 -6.86 -7.21 -4.19
N ASP A 124 -7.30 -7.07 -2.94
CA ASP A 124 -7.86 -5.82 -2.40
C ASP A 124 -6.85 -4.67 -2.47
N SER A 125 -5.61 -4.94 -2.08
CA SER A 125 -4.51 -3.96 -2.12
C SER A 125 -4.14 -3.50 -3.52
N PHE A 126 -4.39 -4.35 -4.52
CA PHE A 126 -4.19 -4.01 -5.92
C PHE A 126 -5.36 -3.21 -6.48
N CYS A 127 -6.59 -3.67 -6.25
CA CYS A 127 -7.80 -3.06 -6.80
C CYS A 127 -8.03 -1.62 -6.31
N LEU A 128 -7.72 -1.33 -5.04
CA LEU A 128 -7.81 0.05 -4.51
C LEU A 128 -6.80 1.00 -5.15
N CYS A 129 -5.68 0.48 -5.65
CA CYS A 129 -4.64 1.29 -6.25
C CYS A 129 -5.00 1.75 -7.66
N ASP A 130 -5.74 0.92 -8.40
CA ASP A 130 -6.31 1.31 -9.70
C ASP A 130 -7.34 2.45 -9.52
N ASP A 131 -8.15 2.42 -8.46
CA ASP A 131 -9.08 3.51 -8.12
C ASP A 131 -8.36 4.85 -7.80
N PHE A 132 -7.15 4.80 -7.24
CA PHE A 132 -6.34 5.99 -6.98
C PHE A 132 -5.68 6.56 -8.26
N LEU A 133 -5.47 5.73 -9.29
CA LEU A 133 -4.91 6.15 -10.58
C LEU A 133 -5.95 6.86 -11.47
N PHE A 134 -7.23 6.52 -11.31
CA PHE A 134 -8.33 7.02 -12.14
C PHE A 134 -9.10 8.21 -11.53
N ARG A 135 -8.61 8.78 -10.42
CA ARG A 135 -9.22 9.94 -9.75
C ARG A 135 -8.30 11.15 -9.72
#